data_AF-A0A515KF73-F1
#
_entry.id   AF-A0A515KF73-F1
#
_cell.length_a   1.000
_cell.length_b   1.000
_cell.length_c   1.000
_cell.angle_alpha   90.00
_cell.angle_beta   90.00
_cell.angle_gamma   90.00
#
_symmetry.space_group_name_H-M   'P 1'
#
loop_
_entity.id
_entity.type
_entity.pdbx_description
1 polymer ?
#
loop_
_entity_poly.entity_id
_entity_poly.type
_entity_poly.pdbx_seq_one_letter_code
_entity_poly.pdbx_strand_id
1 'polypeptide(L)'
;MSDLKSSPRLNELAIARVLNAAGVKKSRPHIDKSALAGCIDVCADLFNNAKLFRVQTIEKKERSQLQKVHTIALKLKTVLSKTPAAKFAENSDKFETALSDFVVNTERLVKLTWLSTPRTGLEHDYVEGRAYEAHFKSKSPLQWMVGVYLAEVYVLFIGEDLTGTYLDFACQVLKELKIKNGNSNFSRQAVARAARGYNRTRKSAPAIKQDEWTIYRENKFYWVCGVRDTLDLWTELRRREARLIAAEQAANISGRK
;
A
#
# COMPACT_ATOMS: atom_id res chain seq x y z
N MET A 1 -2.27 16.30 -12.59
CA MET A 1 -1.44 15.34 -11.83
C MET A 1 -0.53 16.19 -10.98
N SER A 2 -0.80 16.28 -9.68
CA SER A 2 0.01 17.04 -8.74
C SER A 2 1.35 16.35 -8.54
N ASP A 3 2.43 17.11 -8.56
CA ASP A 3 3.79 16.69 -8.21
C ASP A 3 3.79 15.82 -6.95
N LEU A 4 3.79 14.50 -7.14
CA LEU A 4 4.27 13.56 -6.15
C LEU A 4 5.77 13.78 -6.08
N LYS A 5 6.18 14.83 -5.34
CA LYS A 5 7.58 15.01 -4.94
C LYS A 5 8.03 13.68 -4.37
N SER A 6 9.00 13.05 -5.03
CA SER A 6 9.64 11.82 -4.55
C SER A 6 9.91 11.98 -3.06
N SER A 7 9.45 11.02 -2.25
CA SER A 7 9.67 11.03 -0.81
C SER A 7 11.16 11.29 -0.54
N PRO A 8 11.51 12.20 0.39
CA PRO A 8 12.90 12.53 0.66
C PRO A 8 13.62 11.28 1.14
N ARG A 9 14.55 10.77 0.33
CA ARG A 9 15.37 9.61 0.69
C ARG A 9 16.11 9.90 1.99
N LEU A 10 16.03 8.98 2.94
CA LEU A 10 16.79 9.09 4.18
C LEU A 10 18.29 8.96 3.89
N ASN A 11 19.07 9.94 4.33
CA ASN A 11 20.53 9.85 4.26
C ASN A 11 21.10 8.97 5.39
N GLU A 12 22.37 8.59 5.29
CA GLU A 12 23.02 7.71 6.27
C GLU A 12 22.93 8.23 7.71
N LEU A 13 22.99 9.54 7.88
CA LEU A 13 22.93 10.18 9.19
C LEU A 13 21.53 10.09 9.80
N ALA A 14 20.47 10.22 8.99
CA ALA A 14 19.10 9.96 9.40
C ALA A 14 18.90 8.50 9.81
N ILE A 15 19.45 7.55 9.04
CA ILE A 15 19.41 6.12 9.36
C ILE A 15 20.15 5.81 10.67
N ALA A 16 21.31 6.43 10.89
CA ALA A 16 22.03 6.28 12.16
C ALA A 16 21.19 6.78 13.36
N ARG A 17 20.49 7.91 13.22
CA ARG A 17 19.56 8.41 14.26
C ARG A 17 18.39 7.46 14.50
N VAL A 18 17.81 6.90 13.44
CA VAL A 18 16.73 5.90 13.52
C VAL A 18 17.20 4.65 14.26
N LEU A 19 18.37 4.12 13.92
CA LEU A 19 18.94 2.94 14.58
C LEU A 19 19.28 3.20 16.06
N ASN A 20 19.82 4.38 16.37
CA ASN A 20 20.08 4.78 17.76
C ASN A 20 18.78 4.85 18.57
N ALA A 21 17.71 5.43 18.00
CA ALA A 21 16.40 5.51 18.65
C ALA A 21 15.78 4.12 18.89
N ALA A 22 16.06 3.15 18.02
CA ALA A 22 15.66 1.76 18.18
C ALA A 22 16.46 1.00 19.25
N GLY A 23 17.46 1.62 19.89
CA GLY A 23 18.35 0.95 20.84
C GLY A 23 19.36 -0.01 20.20
N VAL A 24 19.54 0.07 18.88
CA VAL A 24 20.52 -0.75 18.18
C VAL A 24 21.91 -0.25 18.52
N LYS A 25 22.65 -1.01 19.33
CA LYS A 25 24.06 -0.73 19.61
C LYS A 25 24.86 -0.75 18.30
N LYS A 26 25.91 0.08 18.21
CA LYS A 26 26.86 0.13 17.07
C LYS A 26 27.41 -1.25 16.66
N SER A 27 27.32 -2.25 17.54
CA SER A 27 27.82 -3.61 17.39
C SER A 27 26.84 -4.61 16.75
N ARG A 28 25.73 -4.19 16.11
CA ARG A 28 24.99 -5.06 15.17
C ARG A 28 25.43 -4.77 13.73
N PRO A 29 26.58 -5.30 13.27
CA PRO A 29 27.14 -5.02 11.94
C PRO A 29 26.31 -5.59 10.79
N HIS A 30 25.30 -6.42 11.07
CA HIS A 30 24.53 -7.15 10.06
C HIS A 30 23.30 -6.41 9.52
N ILE A 31 22.98 -5.21 10.04
CA ILE A 31 21.86 -4.44 9.49
C ILE A 31 22.31 -3.73 8.21
N ASP A 32 21.77 -4.17 7.08
CA ASP A 32 21.90 -3.46 5.82
C ASP A 32 21.16 -2.11 5.91
N LYS A 33 21.94 -1.04 6.10
CA LYS A 33 21.43 0.33 6.22
C LYS A 33 20.79 0.83 4.92
N SER A 34 21.25 0.36 3.77
CA SER A 34 20.72 0.74 2.47
C SER A 34 19.33 0.13 2.28
N ALA A 35 19.21 -1.18 2.56
CA ALA A 35 17.92 -1.87 2.51
C ALA A 35 16.92 -1.29 3.53
N LEU A 36 17.37 -0.97 4.75
CA LEU A 36 16.53 -0.30 5.75
C LEU A 36 16.04 1.06 5.24
N ALA A 37 16.93 1.89 4.66
CA ALA A 37 16.55 3.19 4.10
C ALA A 37 15.50 3.03 3.00
N GLY A 38 15.72 2.11 2.05
CA GLY A 38 14.76 1.87 0.98
C GLY A 38 13.41 1.34 1.51
N CYS A 39 13.40 0.51 2.55
CA CYS A 39 12.16 0.05 3.15
C CYS A 39 11.40 1.20 3.83
N ILE A 40 12.10 2.13 4.47
CA ILE A 40 11.48 3.34 5.04
C ILE A 40 10.95 4.26 3.92
N ASP A 41 11.63 4.36 2.79
CA ASP A 41 11.14 5.09 1.62
C ASP A 41 9.85 4.47 1.08
N VAL A 42 9.78 3.13 0.97
CA VAL A 42 8.54 2.41 0.61
C VAL A 42 7.42 2.71 1.62
N CYS A 43 7.72 2.78 2.91
CA CYS A 43 6.74 3.17 3.92
C CYS A 43 6.20 4.59 3.69
N ALA A 44 7.06 5.53 3.32
CA ALA A 44 6.66 6.91 3.00
C ALA A 44 5.74 6.98 1.77
N ASP A 45 6.04 6.20 0.73
CA ASP A 45 5.22 6.13 -0.48
C ASP A 45 3.85 5.51 -0.20
N LEU A 46 3.80 4.41 0.57
CA LEU A 46 2.54 3.80 0.99
C LEU A 46 1.73 4.71 1.92
N PHE A 47 2.39 5.52 2.75
CA PHE A 47 1.73 6.54 3.56
C PHE A 47 1.10 7.65 2.71
N ASN A 48 1.77 8.09 1.64
CA ASN A 48 1.22 9.05 0.70
C ASN A 48 -0.01 8.48 -0.03
N ASN A 49 0.02 7.20 -0.41
CA ASN A 49 -1.15 6.51 -0.95
C ASN A 49 -2.30 6.47 0.07
N ALA A 50 -2.00 6.13 1.33
CA ALA A 50 -3.01 6.13 2.39
C ALA A 50 -3.64 7.52 2.61
N LYS A 51 -2.85 8.60 2.48
CA LYS A 51 -3.38 9.98 2.52
C LYS A 51 -4.25 10.29 1.31
N LEU A 52 -3.80 9.91 0.11
CA LEU A 52 -4.49 10.17 -1.14
C LEU A 52 -5.87 9.50 -1.17
N PHE A 53 -5.91 8.19 -0.94
CA PHE A 53 -7.12 7.37 -1.13
C PHE A 53 -8.09 7.41 0.06
N ARG A 54 -7.68 8.00 1.20
CA ARG A 54 -8.61 8.30 2.29
C ARG A 54 -9.58 9.43 1.93
N VAL A 55 -9.21 10.31 1.00
CA VAL A 55 -10.03 11.46 0.62
C VAL A 55 -11.07 11.02 -0.42
N GLN A 56 -12.34 10.96 -0.02
CA GLN A 56 -13.46 10.61 -0.93
C GLN A 56 -13.58 11.55 -2.15
N THR A 57 -12.96 12.72 -2.11
CA THR A 57 -13.02 13.71 -3.20
C THR A 57 -12.43 13.17 -4.50
N ILE A 58 -11.38 12.34 -4.45
CA ILE A 58 -10.75 11.79 -5.65
C ILE A 58 -11.70 10.81 -6.33
N GLU A 59 -12.20 9.84 -5.58
CA GLU A 59 -13.20 8.89 -6.04
C GLU A 59 -14.45 9.58 -6.62
N LYS A 60 -14.97 10.59 -5.92
CA LYS A 60 -16.13 11.36 -6.42
C LYS A 60 -15.79 12.11 -7.71
N LYS A 61 -14.59 12.67 -7.82
CA LYS A 61 -14.12 13.39 -9.00
C LYS A 61 -13.94 12.46 -10.19
N GLU A 62 -13.30 11.31 -10.00
CA GLU A 62 -13.10 10.31 -11.04
C GLU A 62 -14.43 9.74 -11.52
N ARG A 63 -15.34 9.41 -10.61
CA ARG A 63 -16.69 8.95 -10.97
C ARG A 63 -17.45 10.03 -11.74
N SER A 64 -17.37 11.29 -11.31
CA SER A 64 -17.97 12.41 -12.04
C SER A 64 -17.35 12.61 -13.41
N GLN A 65 -16.03 12.46 -13.56
CA GLN A 65 -15.35 12.55 -14.84
C GLN A 65 -15.76 11.41 -15.77
N LEU A 66 -15.82 10.18 -15.28
CA LEU A 66 -16.27 9.02 -16.05
C LEU A 66 -17.73 9.18 -16.50
N GLN A 67 -18.61 9.70 -15.62
CA GLN A 67 -19.99 10.04 -15.99
C GLN A 67 -20.07 11.12 -17.07
N LYS A 68 -19.21 12.15 -17.01
CA LYS A 68 -19.13 13.18 -18.06
C LYS A 68 -18.67 12.61 -19.39
N VAL A 69 -17.63 11.78 -19.38
CA VAL A 69 -17.13 11.08 -20.58
C VAL A 69 -18.23 10.21 -21.19
N HIS A 70 -18.93 9.44 -20.37
CA HIS A 70 -20.07 8.62 -20.81
C HIS A 70 -21.19 9.48 -21.42
N THR A 71 -21.55 10.59 -20.78
CA THR A 71 -22.58 11.52 -21.27
C THR A 71 -22.19 12.14 -22.61
N ILE A 72 -20.91 12.53 -22.78
CA ILE A 72 -20.40 13.08 -24.04
C ILE A 72 -20.43 12.02 -25.14
N ALA A 73 -20.02 10.78 -24.84
CA ALA A 73 -20.06 9.67 -25.79
C ALA A 73 -21.48 9.35 -26.25
N LEU A 74 -22.46 9.36 -25.34
CA LEU A 74 -23.89 9.20 -25.67
C LEU A 74 -24.40 10.33 -26.59
N LYS A 75 -24.03 11.59 -26.29
CA LYS A 75 -24.39 12.72 -27.14
C LYS A 75 -23.78 12.60 -28.54
N LEU A 76 -22.50 12.24 -28.62
CA LEU A 76 -21.81 12.03 -29.89
C LEU A 76 -22.49 10.92 -30.70
N LYS A 77 -22.81 9.79 -30.07
CA LYS A 77 -23.56 8.69 -30.71
C LYS A 77 -24.91 9.14 -31.24
N THR A 78 -25.62 9.98 -30.49
CA THR A 78 -26.93 10.53 -30.90
C THR A 78 -26.80 11.51 -32.08
N VAL A 79 -25.71 12.27 -32.16
CA VAL A 79 -25.46 13.19 -33.28
C VAL A 79 -25.11 12.41 -34.56
N LEU A 80 -24.27 11.38 -34.44
CA LEU A 80 -23.89 10.52 -35.57
C LEU A 80 -25.10 9.79 -36.14
N SER A 81 -25.94 9.19 -35.28
CA SER A 81 -27.13 8.45 -35.75
C SER A 81 -28.18 9.32 -36.45
N LYS A 82 -28.13 10.65 -36.26
CA LYS A 82 -29.02 11.62 -36.92
C LYS A 82 -28.40 12.24 -38.17
N THR A 83 -27.12 12.00 -38.42
CA THR A 83 -26.40 12.58 -39.55
C THR A 83 -26.42 11.59 -40.72
N PRO A 84 -26.80 12.00 -41.94
CA PRO A 84 -26.88 11.09 -43.08
C PRO A 84 -25.53 10.40 -43.33
N ALA A 85 -25.54 9.07 -43.47
CA ALA A 85 -24.34 8.24 -43.69
C ALA A 85 -23.45 8.72 -44.85
N ALA A 86 -24.05 9.34 -45.87
CA ALA A 86 -23.36 9.91 -47.03
C ALA A 86 -22.40 11.09 -46.70
N LYS A 87 -22.42 11.64 -45.48
CA LYS A 87 -21.52 12.72 -45.04
C LYS A 87 -20.30 12.24 -44.24
N PHE A 88 -20.22 10.96 -43.89
CA PHE A 88 -19.05 10.41 -43.19
C PHE A 88 -18.12 9.72 -44.18
N ALA A 89 -16.82 9.95 -43.98
CA ALA A 89 -15.75 9.38 -44.79
C ALA A 89 -15.70 7.83 -44.70
N GLU A 90 -14.89 7.20 -45.56
CA GLU A 90 -14.52 5.79 -45.41
C GLU A 90 -14.15 5.49 -43.94
N ASN A 91 -14.72 4.40 -43.40
CA ASN A 91 -14.64 3.94 -41.99
C ASN A 91 -15.69 4.47 -40.99
N SER A 92 -16.80 5.07 -41.43
CA SER A 92 -17.92 5.45 -40.52
C SER A 92 -18.38 4.29 -39.64
N ASP A 93 -18.53 3.09 -40.22
CA ASP A 93 -19.09 1.93 -39.53
C ASP A 93 -18.17 1.41 -38.42
N LYS A 94 -16.85 1.45 -38.66
CA LYS A 94 -15.84 1.09 -37.65
C LYS A 94 -15.85 2.09 -36.49
N PHE A 95 -16.02 3.38 -36.80
CA PHE A 95 -16.11 4.42 -35.79
C PHE A 95 -17.40 4.33 -34.96
N GLU A 96 -18.54 4.09 -35.60
CA GLU A 96 -19.82 3.88 -34.90
C GLU A 96 -19.81 2.65 -33.99
N THR A 97 -19.19 1.57 -34.45
CA THR A 97 -18.99 0.35 -33.67
C THR A 97 -18.10 0.64 -32.46
N ALA A 98 -16.94 1.25 -32.66
CA ALA A 98 -16.01 1.60 -31.58
C ALA A 98 -16.64 2.56 -30.56
N LEU A 99 -17.43 3.54 -31.01
CA LEU A 99 -18.15 4.45 -30.12
C LEU A 99 -19.26 3.74 -29.34
N SER A 100 -19.96 2.80 -29.97
CA SER A 100 -20.97 1.98 -29.28
C SER A 100 -20.34 1.11 -28.20
N ASP A 101 -19.23 0.45 -28.50
CA ASP A 101 -18.47 -0.34 -27.54
C ASP A 101 -17.95 0.55 -26.39
N PHE A 102 -17.45 1.74 -26.70
CA PHE A 102 -17.00 2.70 -25.71
C PHE A 102 -18.14 3.15 -24.78
N VAL A 103 -19.33 3.44 -25.31
CA VAL A 103 -20.51 3.80 -24.51
C VAL A 103 -20.90 2.65 -23.57
N VAL A 104 -20.96 1.42 -24.07
CA VAL A 104 -21.29 0.23 -23.25
C VAL A 104 -20.25 0.01 -22.16
N ASN A 105 -18.96 0.08 -22.51
CA ASN A 105 -17.86 -0.10 -21.55
C ASN A 105 -17.87 0.99 -20.48
N THR A 106 -18.02 2.26 -20.85
CA THR A 106 -18.08 3.36 -19.87
C THR A 106 -19.30 3.27 -18.97
N GLU A 107 -20.47 2.89 -19.49
CA GLU A 107 -21.67 2.69 -18.67
C GLU A 107 -21.45 1.61 -17.61
N ARG A 108 -20.80 0.51 -18.00
CA ARG A 108 -20.47 -0.58 -17.10
C ARG A 108 -19.48 -0.13 -16.03
N LEU A 109 -18.38 0.51 -16.41
CA LEU A 109 -17.39 1.02 -15.46
C LEU A 109 -18.00 1.99 -14.43
N VAL A 110 -18.97 2.84 -14.81
CA VAL A 110 -19.68 3.75 -13.88
C VAL A 110 -20.46 3.01 -12.79
N LYS A 111 -20.91 1.77 -13.07
CA LYS A 111 -21.67 0.91 -12.16
C LYS A 111 -20.79 0.02 -11.30
N LEU A 112 -19.53 -0.22 -11.68
CA LEU A 112 -18.62 -1.09 -10.94
C LEU A 112 -18.22 -0.46 -9.60
N THR A 113 -18.14 -1.34 -8.59
CA THR A 113 -17.58 -1.08 -7.27
C THR A 113 -16.44 -2.08 -7.02
N TRP A 114 -15.66 -1.88 -5.97
CA TRP A 114 -14.59 -2.80 -5.57
C TRP A 114 -15.07 -4.21 -5.20
N LEU A 115 -16.39 -4.41 -5.03
CA LEU A 115 -17.02 -5.73 -4.79
C LEU A 115 -17.60 -6.37 -6.05
N SER A 116 -17.46 -5.72 -7.21
CA SER A 116 -18.08 -6.19 -8.45
C SER A 116 -17.28 -7.34 -9.07
N THR A 117 -17.96 -8.28 -9.73
CA THR A 117 -17.30 -9.35 -10.49
C THR A 117 -16.99 -8.85 -11.91
N PRO A 118 -15.70 -8.67 -12.27
CA PRO A 118 -15.32 -8.21 -13.60
C PRO A 118 -15.54 -9.31 -14.66
N ARG A 119 -15.88 -8.92 -15.89
CA ARG A 119 -16.06 -9.85 -17.02
C ARG A 119 -14.97 -9.73 -18.09
N THR A 120 -14.21 -8.64 -18.08
CA THR A 120 -13.15 -8.36 -19.04
C THR A 120 -11.88 -7.95 -18.28
N GLY A 121 -10.72 -7.99 -18.95
CA GLY A 121 -9.47 -7.52 -18.36
C GLY A 121 -9.54 -6.06 -17.91
N LEU A 122 -10.15 -5.18 -18.73
CA LEU A 122 -10.33 -3.78 -18.37
C LEU A 122 -11.19 -3.59 -17.10
N GLU A 123 -12.26 -4.38 -16.95
CA GLU A 123 -13.08 -4.33 -15.74
C GLU A 123 -12.33 -4.87 -14.53
N HIS A 124 -11.50 -5.88 -14.73
CA HIS A 124 -10.65 -6.45 -13.68
C HIS A 124 -9.69 -5.39 -13.14
N ASP A 125 -8.92 -4.75 -14.03
CA ASP A 125 -7.97 -3.69 -13.66
C ASP A 125 -8.68 -2.54 -12.93
N TYR A 126 -9.89 -2.17 -13.37
CA TYR A 126 -10.68 -1.15 -12.70
C TYR A 126 -11.14 -1.59 -11.31
N VAL A 127 -11.71 -2.78 -11.16
CA VAL A 127 -12.18 -3.30 -9.86
C VAL A 127 -11.01 -3.45 -8.88
N GLU A 128 -9.87 -3.97 -9.35
CA GLU A 128 -8.66 -4.13 -8.56
C GLU A 128 -8.12 -2.79 -8.07
N GLY A 129 -8.01 -1.78 -8.95
CA GLY A 129 -7.64 -0.42 -8.55
C GLY A 129 -8.57 0.15 -7.47
N ARG A 130 -9.87 -0.13 -7.57
CA ARG A 130 -10.86 0.32 -6.57
C ARG A 130 -10.78 -0.46 -5.26
N ALA A 131 -10.42 -1.74 -5.31
CA ALA A 131 -10.13 -2.55 -4.13
C ALA A 131 -8.87 -2.06 -3.41
N TYR A 132 -7.82 -1.70 -4.16
CA TYR A 132 -6.62 -1.07 -3.63
C TYR A 132 -6.94 0.24 -2.90
N GLU A 133 -7.73 1.12 -3.51
CA GLU A 133 -8.19 2.37 -2.87
C GLU A 133 -9.01 2.10 -1.61
N ALA A 134 -9.93 1.14 -1.68
CA ALA A 134 -10.81 0.79 -0.57
C ALA A 134 -10.02 0.23 0.63
N HIS A 135 -8.95 -0.52 0.39
CA HIS A 135 -8.07 -1.05 1.43
C HIS A 135 -7.57 0.05 2.37
N PHE A 136 -7.16 1.21 1.82
CA PHE A 136 -6.65 2.33 2.62
C PHE A 136 -7.71 2.98 3.52
N LYS A 137 -9.01 2.79 3.26
CA LYS A 137 -10.10 3.37 4.07
C LYS A 137 -10.27 2.66 5.42
N SER A 138 -9.73 1.45 5.58
CA SER A 138 -9.85 0.67 6.81
C SER A 138 -9.10 1.24 8.02
N LYS A 139 -8.11 2.12 7.79
CA LYS A 139 -7.26 2.70 8.83
C LYS A 139 -6.92 4.15 8.49
N SER A 140 -6.57 4.95 9.49
CA SER A 140 -5.98 6.27 9.25
C SER A 140 -4.56 6.14 8.65
N PRO A 141 -4.05 7.15 7.92
CA PRO A 141 -2.70 7.09 7.34
C PRO A 141 -1.62 6.88 8.39
N LEU A 142 -1.78 7.47 9.58
CA LEU A 142 -0.86 7.25 10.69
C LEU A 142 -0.91 5.80 11.20
N GLN A 143 -2.09 5.18 11.26
CA GLN A 143 -2.24 3.78 11.63
C GLN A 143 -1.63 2.84 10.58
N TRP A 144 -1.74 3.15 9.29
CA TRP A 144 -1.02 2.43 8.24
C TRP A 144 0.49 2.56 8.40
N MET A 145 0.98 3.79 8.53
CA MET A 145 2.41 4.07 8.64
C MET A 145 3.04 3.41 9.86
N VAL A 146 2.50 3.68 11.05
CA VAL A 146 3.06 3.17 12.30
C VAL A 146 2.61 1.72 12.49
N GLY A 147 1.31 1.50 12.64
CA GLY A 147 0.76 0.21 13.03
C GLY A 147 0.82 -0.90 11.98
N VAL A 148 1.36 -0.67 10.78
CA VAL A 148 1.58 -1.73 9.79
C VAL A 148 2.99 -1.61 9.19
N TYR A 149 3.27 -0.55 8.44
CA TYR A 149 4.47 -0.49 7.59
C TYR A 149 5.77 -0.43 8.40
N LEU A 150 5.87 0.52 9.34
CA LEU A 150 7.04 0.63 10.19
C LEU A 150 7.17 -0.54 11.16
N ALA A 151 6.06 -1.16 11.57
CA ALA A 151 6.10 -2.37 12.39
C ALA A 151 6.74 -3.54 11.61
N GLU A 152 6.35 -3.74 10.35
CA GLU A 152 6.94 -4.77 9.48
C GLU A 152 8.44 -4.51 9.23
N VAL A 153 8.82 -3.25 8.93
CA VAL A 153 10.23 -2.88 8.75
C VAL A 153 11.03 -3.09 10.05
N TYR A 154 10.45 -2.75 11.21
CA TYR A 154 11.11 -2.98 12.51
C TYR A 154 11.35 -4.47 12.76
N VAL A 155 10.36 -5.31 12.48
CA VAL A 155 10.46 -6.79 12.59
C VAL A 155 11.50 -7.34 11.61
N LEU A 156 11.55 -6.77 10.40
CA LEU A 156 12.46 -7.22 9.35
C LEU A 156 13.94 -6.96 9.71
N PHE A 157 14.26 -5.81 10.31
CA PHE A 157 15.65 -5.37 10.51
C PHE A 157 16.12 -5.35 11.97
N ILE A 158 15.24 -5.18 12.95
CA ILE A 158 15.62 -4.83 14.32
C ILE A 158 15.20 -5.89 15.33
N GLY A 159 13.92 -6.24 15.37
CA GLY A 159 13.43 -7.22 16.34
C GLY A 159 11.92 -7.37 16.36
N GLU A 160 11.45 -8.47 16.93
CA GLU A 160 10.02 -8.83 16.95
C GLU A 160 9.25 -8.12 18.07
N ASP A 161 9.95 -7.53 19.03
CA ASP A 161 9.34 -6.87 20.17
C ASP A 161 8.92 -5.42 19.83
N LEU A 162 7.62 -5.22 19.63
CA LEU A 162 7.01 -3.92 19.33
C LEU A 162 6.69 -3.11 20.60
N THR A 163 7.55 -3.19 21.62
CA THR A 163 7.44 -2.43 22.87
C THR A 163 8.11 -1.05 22.77
N GLY A 164 8.59 -0.49 23.90
CA GLY A 164 9.01 0.91 24.03
C GLY A 164 10.01 1.37 22.96
N THR A 165 10.98 0.52 22.60
CA THR A 165 12.01 0.78 21.58
C THR A 165 11.45 0.94 20.17
N TYR A 166 10.38 0.21 19.85
CA TYR A 166 9.67 0.38 18.58
C TYR A 166 8.97 1.74 18.50
N LEU A 167 8.39 2.23 19.61
CA LEU A 167 7.78 3.56 19.61
C LEU A 167 8.81 4.67 19.40
N ASP A 168 10.01 4.51 19.97
CA ASP A 168 11.11 5.45 19.76
C ASP A 168 11.62 5.43 18.32
N PHE A 169 11.78 4.22 17.75
CA PHE A 169 12.06 4.03 16.32
C PHE A 169 11.00 4.73 15.44
N ALA A 170 9.72 4.45 15.64
CA ALA A 170 8.65 4.99 14.82
C ALA A 170 8.56 6.53 14.94
N CYS A 171 8.67 7.06 16.16
CA CYS A 171 8.75 8.50 16.39
C CYS A 171 9.93 9.13 15.64
N GLN A 172 11.10 8.49 15.64
CA GLN A 172 12.28 9.01 14.96
C GLN A 172 12.11 8.97 13.43
N VAL A 173 11.61 7.86 12.88
CA VAL A 173 11.35 7.76 11.43
C VAL A 173 10.38 8.84 10.96
N LEU A 174 9.28 9.07 11.70
CA LEU A 174 8.33 10.14 11.35
C LEU A 174 8.99 11.53 11.35
N LYS A 175 9.92 11.81 12.27
CA LYS A 175 10.68 13.07 12.30
C LYS A 175 11.61 13.19 11.09
N GLU A 176 12.37 12.14 10.77
CA GLU A 176 13.30 12.14 9.64
C GLU A 176 12.57 12.30 8.29
N LEU A 177 11.42 11.64 8.14
CA LEU A 177 10.55 11.78 6.98
C LEU A 177 9.73 13.09 6.98
N LYS A 178 9.87 13.92 8.02
CA LYS A 178 9.12 15.18 8.21
C LYS A 178 7.60 14.98 8.15
N ILE A 179 7.11 13.83 8.61
CA ILE A 179 5.68 13.52 8.71
C ILE A 179 5.13 14.15 9.99
N LYS A 180 4.29 15.18 9.83
CA LYS A 180 3.78 16.02 10.93
C LYS A 180 2.27 15.90 11.12
N ASN A 181 1.81 16.25 12.31
CA ASN A 181 0.42 16.49 12.66
C ASN A 181 0.13 17.99 12.60
N GLY A 182 -0.27 18.50 11.43
CA GLY A 182 -0.32 19.94 11.19
C GLY A 182 1.09 20.54 11.31
N ASN A 183 1.30 21.45 12.24
CA ASN A 183 2.58 22.15 12.43
C ASN A 183 3.54 21.43 13.38
N SER A 184 3.08 20.43 14.15
CA SER A 184 3.85 19.76 15.18
C SER A 184 4.17 18.30 14.83
N ASN A 185 5.17 17.72 15.51
CA ASN A 185 5.45 16.29 15.40
C ASN A 185 4.35 15.48 16.10
N PHE A 186 4.14 14.24 15.65
CA PHE A 186 3.26 13.32 16.36
C PHE A 186 3.78 13.05 17.78
N SER A 187 2.87 13.11 18.77
CA SER A 187 3.23 12.76 20.14
C SER A 187 3.44 11.25 20.27
N ARG A 188 4.30 10.82 21.22
CA ARG A 188 4.52 9.39 21.50
C ARG A 188 3.21 8.64 21.79
N GLN A 189 2.26 9.29 22.48
CA GLN A 189 0.94 8.72 22.76
C GLN A 189 0.09 8.55 21.48
N ALA A 190 0.17 9.47 20.52
CA ALA A 190 -0.51 9.30 19.23
C ALA A 190 0.09 8.14 18.44
N VAL A 191 1.43 8.03 18.41
CA VAL A 191 2.15 6.91 17.80
C VAL A 191 1.77 5.59 18.49
N ALA A 192 1.77 5.54 19.82
CA ALA A 192 1.37 4.35 20.58
C ALA A 192 -0.10 3.94 20.32
N ARG A 193 -1.01 4.90 20.17
CA ARG A 193 -2.41 4.60 19.78
C ARG A 193 -2.50 4.04 18.36
N ALA A 194 -1.71 4.58 17.42
CA ALA A 194 -1.66 4.09 16.05
C ALA A 194 -1.04 2.68 15.97
N ALA A 195 0.02 2.43 16.73
CA ALA A 195 0.73 1.15 16.82
C ALA A 195 -0.13 0.00 17.35
N ARG A 196 -1.09 0.28 18.26
CA ARG A 196 -2.01 -0.73 18.80
C ARG A 196 -2.83 -1.47 17.74
N GLY A 197 -2.95 -0.91 16.53
CA GLY A 197 -3.58 -1.60 15.39
C GLY A 197 -2.90 -2.93 15.04
N TYR A 198 -1.57 -3.00 15.13
CA TYR A 198 -0.77 -4.16 14.75
C TYR A 198 -1.10 -5.42 15.58
N ASN A 199 -1.18 -5.25 16.91
CA ASN A 199 -1.45 -6.36 17.84
C ASN A 199 -2.88 -6.91 17.74
N ARG A 200 -3.85 -6.08 17.32
CA ARG A 200 -5.22 -6.54 17.05
C ARG A 200 -5.31 -7.29 15.73
N THR A 201 -4.59 -6.88 14.68
CA THR A 201 -4.59 -7.60 13.40
C THR A 201 -3.99 -8.99 13.48
N ARG A 202 -3.06 -9.27 14.42
CA ARG A 202 -2.46 -10.61 14.57
C ARG A 202 -3.27 -11.55 15.50
N LYS A 203 -4.02 -11.02 16.47
CA LYS A 203 -4.76 -11.83 17.47
C LYS A 203 -6.29 -11.85 17.32
N SER A 204 -6.91 -10.84 16.73
CA SER A 204 -8.38 -10.71 16.65
C SER A 204 -8.91 -10.54 15.23
N ALA A 205 -8.07 -10.73 14.23
CA ALA A 205 -8.55 -10.75 12.87
C ALA A 205 -9.02 -12.18 12.54
N PRO A 206 -10.31 -12.42 12.27
CA PRO A 206 -10.75 -13.72 11.78
C PRO A 206 -9.93 -13.97 10.53
N ALA A 207 -9.03 -14.96 10.57
CA ALA A 207 -8.04 -15.28 9.54
C ALA A 207 -8.14 -14.30 8.37
N ILE A 208 -7.54 -13.11 8.49
CA ILE A 208 -7.44 -12.22 7.32
C ILE A 208 -6.59 -13.08 6.41
N LYS A 209 -7.25 -13.78 5.47
CA LYS A 209 -6.62 -14.32 4.28
C LYS A 209 -5.68 -13.21 3.87
N GLN A 210 -4.39 -13.49 3.92
CA GLN A 210 -3.34 -12.55 3.54
C GLN A 210 -3.83 -11.87 2.28
N ASP A 211 -4.31 -10.64 2.41
CA ASP A 211 -4.99 -10.01 1.30
C ASP A 211 -3.92 -9.73 0.24
N GLU A 212 -4.31 -9.70 -1.03
CA GLU A 212 -3.37 -9.49 -2.14
C GLU A 212 -2.50 -8.24 -1.91
N TRP A 213 -3.02 -7.26 -1.15
CA TRP A 213 -2.35 -6.04 -0.72
C TRP A 213 -1.29 -6.22 0.37
N THR A 214 -1.46 -7.18 1.26
CA THR A 214 -0.41 -7.60 2.20
C THR A 214 0.75 -8.23 1.44
N ILE A 215 0.45 -9.14 0.51
CA ILE A 215 1.48 -9.77 -0.33
C ILE A 215 2.20 -8.72 -1.18
N TYR A 216 1.45 -7.83 -1.83
CA TYR A 216 2.00 -6.73 -2.63
C TYR A 216 2.96 -5.84 -1.82
N ARG A 217 2.55 -5.46 -0.60
CA ARG A 217 3.36 -4.62 0.30
C ARG A 217 4.63 -5.34 0.74
N GLU A 218 4.49 -6.57 1.24
CA GLU A 218 5.62 -7.38 1.68
C GLU A 218 6.64 -7.54 0.56
N ASN A 219 6.19 -7.89 -0.66
CA ASN A 219 7.04 -8.00 -1.84
C ASN A 219 7.84 -6.71 -2.11
N LYS A 220 7.29 -5.52 -1.89
CA LYS A 220 8.05 -4.26 -2.05
C LYS A 220 9.20 -4.15 -1.06
N PHE A 221 9.00 -4.53 0.20
CA PHE A 221 10.09 -4.51 1.18
C PHE A 221 11.17 -5.53 0.82
N TYR A 222 10.76 -6.74 0.42
CA TYR A 222 11.69 -7.80 0.03
C TYR A 222 12.49 -7.47 -1.24
N TRP A 223 11.86 -6.82 -2.23
CA TRP A 223 12.55 -6.34 -3.43
C TRP A 223 13.64 -5.33 -3.10
N VAL A 224 13.38 -4.42 -2.15
CA VAL A 224 14.40 -3.48 -1.66
C VAL A 224 15.54 -4.21 -0.96
N CYS A 225 15.25 -5.30 -0.25
CA CYS A 225 16.24 -6.19 0.34
C CYS A 225 16.97 -7.07 -0.69
N GLY A 226 16.70 -6.93 -2.00
CA GLY A 226 17.33 -7.72 -3.07
C GLY A 226 16.72 -9.12 -3.28
N VAL A 227 15.61 -9.45 -2.61
CA VAL A 227 14.88 -10.71 -2.80
C VAL A 227 13.92 -10.54 -3.98
N ARG A 228 14.21 -11.18 -5.11
CA ARG A 228 13.49 -10.97 -6.38
C ARG A 228 12.46 -12.05 -6.72
N ASP A 229 12.61 -13.27 -6.20
CA ASP A 229 11.69 -14.39 -6.50
C ASP A 229 10.70 -14.68 -5.37
N THR A 230 9.41 -14.69 -5.72
CA THR A 230 8.30 -15.00 -4.80
C THR A 230 8.31 -16.45 -4.31
N LEU A 231 8.96 -17.37 -5.04
CA LEU A 231 9.11 -18.78 -4.64
C LEU A 231 10.13 -18.96 -3.49
N ASP A 232 11.18 -18.13 -3.48
CA ASP A 232 12.16 -18.07 -2.40
C ASP A 232 11.58 -17.42 -1.14
N LEU A 233 10.64 -16.49 -1.31
CA LEU A 233 9.96 -15.80 -0.21
C LEU A 233 9.20 -16.77 0.71
N TRP A 234 8.37 -17.64 0.14
CA TRP A 234 7.62 -18.65 0.90
C TRP A 234 8.50 -19.73 1.49
N THR A 235 9.64 -19.97 0.86
CA THR A 235 10.63 -20.94 1.35
C THR A 235 11.39 -20.36 2.53
N GLU A 236 11.79 -19.09 2.47
CA GLU A 236 12.51 -18.43 3.57
C GLU A 236 11.60 -18.07 4.74
N LEU A 237 10.33 -17.69 4.50
CA LEU A 237 9.33 -17.52 5.56
C LEU A 237 9.09 -18.84 6.31
N ARG A 238 8.90 -19.96 5.61
CA ARG A 238 8.76 -21.29 6.22
C ARG A 238 10.02 -21.73 6.95
N ARG A 239 11.21 -21.43 6.42
CA ARG A 239 12.49 -21.71 7.11
C ARG A 239 12.64 -20.88 8.39
N ARG A 240 12.26 -19.61 8.37
CA ARG A 240 12.34 -18.73 9.54
C ARG A 240 11.36 -19.15 10.63
N GLU A 241 10.14 -19.52 10.26
CA GLU A 241 9.14 -20.09 11.17
C GLU A 241 9.61 -21.43 11.77
N ALA A 242 10.20 -22.31 10.95
CA ALA A 242 10.79 -23.56 11.44
C ALA A 242 11.96 -23.35 12.41
N ARG A 243 12.83 -22.35 12.16
CA ARG A 243 13.92 -21.97 13.09
C ARG A 243 13.39 -21.47 14.43
N LEU A 244 12.29 -20.70 14.42
CA LEU A 244 11.67 -20.20 15.65
C LEU A 244 11.04 -21.33 16.47
N ILE A 245 10.30 -22.24 15.83
CA ILE A 245 9.75 -23.43 16.50
C ILE A 245 10.87 -24.28 17.11
N ALA A 246 11.95 -24.50 16.38
CA ALA A 246 13.11 -25.25 16.87
C ALA A 246 13.79 -24.56 18.07
N ALA A 247 13.91 -23.22 18.04
CA ALA A 247 14.48 -22.45 19.15
C ALA A 247 13.59 -22.49 20.42
N GLU A 248 12.27 -22.40 20.26
CA GLU A 248 11.31 -22.52 21.37
C GLU A 248 11.33 -23.93 21.99
N GLN A 249 11.43 -24.96 21.16
CA GLN A 249 11.56 -26.35 21.62
C GLN A 249 12.89 -26.56 22.36
N ALA A 250 13.99 -26.03 21.85
CA ALA A 250 15.30 -26.09 22.51
C ALA A 250 15.30 -25.37 23.87
N ALA A 251 14.67 -24.19 23.96
CA ALA A 251 14.54 -23.44 25.20
C ALA A 251 13.72 -24.20 26.25
N ASN A 252 12.59 -24.81 25.85
CA ASN A 252 11.74 -25.62 26.74
C ASN A 252 12.43 -26.89 27.26
N ILE A 253 13.36 -27.46 26.49
CA ILE A 253 14.16 -28.62 26.91
C ILE A 253 15.25 -28.19 27.91
N SER A 254 15.86 -27.02 27.72
CA SER A 254 16.89 -26.49 28.63
C SER A 254 16.35 -26.01 29.98
N GLY A 255 15.08 -25.60 30.05
CA GLY A 255 14.44 -25.12 31.29
C GLY A 255 13.82 -26.21 32.18
N ARG A 256 13.98 -27.50 31.81
CA ARG A 256 13.48 -28.67 32.57
C ARG A 256 14.60 -29.48 33.25
N LYS A 257 15.82 -28.93 33.33
CA LYS A 257 16.91 -29.49 34.13
C LYS A 257 17.13 -28.71 35.41
#